data_AF-A0AA35VWG6-F1
#
_entry.id   AF-A0AA35VWG6-F1
#
_cell.length_a   1.000
_cell.length_b   1.000
_cell.length_c   1.000
_cell.angle_alpha   90.00
_cell.angle_beta   90.00
_cell.angle_gamma   90.00
#
_symmetry.space_group_name_H-M   'P 1'
#
loop_
_entity.id
_entity.type
_entity.pdbx_description
1 polymer ?
#
loop_
_entity_poly.entity_id
_entity_poly.type
_entity_poly.pdbx_seq_one_letter_code
_entity_poly.pdbx_strand_id
1 'polypeptide(L)'
;MQQRLQEFSTTQTQFCQNMSQRIEEWSSEQEGCVQGIQEGLEGVVSLLRQFSHRQTSGGRQRTRHMQDSLTQSQSDVRQFQENLVSAADGVLTVTLAPFLAGLCSQLALQSSLLTQSTASLREQLQSHGDLVSQFVCEQNKKITELSAAVQQENSHQQAQMSNHQESISATVEKQRVLSEQLRRSVMAEMELLLERTMRQQQEQLEANLTLVNLRMQRAAQSQQTHTDCLQKELSGLANGLSGLADSTENHTSTASSALDSILSQQEETKGEQEGSLHRTREALESELATFKQKTKSRTDDHCRDIGATSMALATHQQQTETDMESHVSKVVESVSSLHSSLVSLARDGACEAASQWTEDTTTLSSAVLTFADSQKTSVAAAAETVSRYVSQEMAVDVPTGKTPQRRDFVYPRDLARTRPDSELLRDFHPTVSLPPLPESDSEEEEEESGESEVPPSFDLSQEDTSEVESLETTTTSVDSSVSCKTVILTDSKENAALSKTTPATSKLPARKRHVAAGSRSTGSKKRPLTVKN
;
A
#
# COMPACT_ATOMS: atom_id res chain seq x y z
N MET A 1 -101.72 -64.03 3.32
CA MET A 1 -101.36 -62.72 2.73
C MET A 1 -100.76 -61.79 3.77
N GLN A 2 -101.52 -61.39 4.80
CA GLN A 2 -101.05 -60.51 5.90
C GLN A 2 -99.67 -60.88 6.46
N GLN A 3 -99.37 -62.15 6.72
CA GLN A 3 -98.07 -62.59 7.22
C GLN A 3 -96.89 -62.15 6.33
N ARG A 4 -96.98 -62.33 5.00
CA ARG A 4 -95.95 -61.86 4.06
C ARG A 4 -95.83 -60.33 4.00
N LEU A 5 -96.93 -59.63 4.28
CA LEU A 5 -96.94 -58.17 4.35
C LEU A 5 -96.22 -57.67 5.62
N GLN A 6 -96.38 -58.40 6.73
CA GLN A 6 -95.66 -58.16 7.98
C GLN A 6 -94.17 -58.52 7.84
N GLU A 7 -93.84 -59.66 7.23
CA GLU A 7 -92.46 -60.09 6.92
C GLU A 7 -91.74 -59.04 6.05
N PHE A 8 -92.41 -58.53 5.00
CA PHE A 8 -91.91 -57.42 4.18
C PHE A 8 -91.68 -56.15 5.00
N SER A 9 -92.65 -55.72 5.80
CA SER A 9 -92.52 -54.55 6.67
C SER A 9 -91.35 -54.68 7.64
N THR A 10 -91.19 -55.81 8.34
CA THR A 10 -90.05 -56.02 9.25
C THR A 10 -88.72 -56.04 8.51
N THR A 11 -88.63 -56.68 7.35
CA THR A 11 -87.41 -56.73 6.54
C THR A 11 -87.00 -55.33 6.09
N GLN A 12 -87.96 -54.51 5.66
CA GLN A 12 -87.69 -53.19 5.13
C GLN A 12 -87.44 -52.14 6.22
N THR A 13 -88.09 -52.25 7.40
CA THR A 13 -87.70 -51.47 8.59
C THR A 13 -86.28 -51.82 9.04
N GLN A 14 -85.91 -53.12 9.03
CA GLN A 14 -84.56 -53.57 9.36
C GLN A 14 -83.52 -53.09 8.34
N PHE A 15 -83.87 -53.02 7.05
CA PHE A 15 -83.04 -52.38 6.02
C PHE A 15 -82.83 -50.88 6.32
N CYS A 16 -83.89 -50.13 6.67
CA CYS A 16 -83.77 -48.71 7.02
C CYS A 16 -82.91 -48.50 8.28
N GLN A 17 -83.04 -49.36 9.30
CA GLN A 17 -82.18 -49.34 10.49
C GLN A 17 -80.70 -49.60 10.15
N ASN A 18 -80.41 -50.60 9.33
CA ASN A 18 -79.05 -50.88 8.85
C ASN A 18 -78.49 -49.72 8.02
N MET A 19 -79.33 -49.02 7.24
CA MET A 19 -78.91 -47.82 6.51
C MET A 19 -78.60 -46.65 7.44
N SER A 20 -79.45 -46.37 8.44
CA SER A 20 -79.16 -45.34 9.46
C SER A 20 -77.86 -45.63 10.21
N GLN A 21 -77.63 -46.88 10.66
CA GLN A 21 -76.38 -47.26 11.32
C GLN A 21 -75.16 -47.03 10.39
N ARG A 22 -75.26 -47.38 9.10
CA ARG A 22 -74.16 -47.12 8.14
C ARG A 22 -73.92 -45.64 7.85
N ILE A 23 -74.94 -44.79 8.00
CA ILE A 23 -74.79 -43.33 7.88
C ILE A 23 -74.08 -42.77 9.13
N GLU A 24 -74.41 -43.26 10.34
CA GLU A 24 -73.68 -42.93 11.57
C GLU A 24 -72.21 -43.42 11.53
N GLU A 25 -71.97 -44.65 11.09
CA GLU A 25 -70.62 -45.22 10.91
C GLU A 25 -69.80 -44.39 9.91
N TRP A 26 -70.36 -44.07 8.73
CA TRP A 26 -69.71 -43.22 7.74
C TRP A 26 -69.44 -41.80 8.26
N SER A 27 -70.39 -41.20 8.99
CA SER A 27 -70.21 -39.88 9.59
C SER A 27 -69.07 -39.87 10.61
N SER A 28 -68.95 -40.92 11.43
CA SER A 28 -67.83 -41.10 12.37
C SER A 28 -66.49 -41.33 11.66
N GLU A 29 -66.47 -42.04 10.52
CA GLU A 29 -65.27 -42.18 9.68
C GLU A 29 -64.85 -40.84 9.07
N GLN A 30 -65.80 -40.01 8.62
CA GLN A 30 -65.49 -38.67 8.11
C GLN A 30 -64.97 -37.72 9.19
N GLU A 31 -65.55 -37.71 10.40
CA GLU A 31 -65.03 -36.88 11.50
C GLU A 31 -63.61 -37.30 11.90
N GLY A 32 -63.31 -38.61 11.88
CA GLY A 32 -61.95 -39.13 12.03
C GLY A 32 -60.98 -38.68 10.92
N CYS A 33 -61.41 -38.69 9.66
CA CYS A 33 -60.63 -38.16 8.54
C CYS A 33 -60.33 -36.65 8.69
N VAL A 34 -61.33 -35.86 9.10
CA VAL A 34 -61.19 -34.41 9.34
C VAL A 34 -60.21 -34.14 10.49
N GLN A 35 -60.27 -34.92 11.57
CA GLN A 35 -59.31 -34.83 12.67
C GLN A 35 -57.88 -35.21 12.23
N GLY A 36 -57.71 -36.26 11.41
CA GLY A 36 -56.41 -36.62 10.83
C GLY A 36 -55.80 -35.52 9.95
N ILE A 37 -56.64 -34.79 9.20
CA ILE A 37 -56.22 -33.61 8.43
C ILE A 37 -55.80 -32.46 9.36
N GLN A 38 -56.51 -32.24 10.47
CA GLN A 38 -56.12 -31.26 11.48
C GLN A 38 -54.74 -31.56 12.07
N GLU A 39 -54.54 -32.77 12.60
CA GLU A 39 -53.28 -33.18 13.22
C GLU A 39 -52.09 -33.10 12.23
N GLY A 40 -52.33 -33.44 10.96
CA GLY A 40 -51.36 -33.27 9.88
C GLY A 40 -50.95 -31.81 9.63
N LEU A 41 -51.92 -30.89 9.56
CA LEU A 41 -51.66 -29.47 9.32
C LEU A 41 -51.00 -28.78 10.53
N GLU A 42 -51.39 -29.14 11.75
CA GLU A 42 -50.70 -28.71 12.98
C GLU A 42 -49.24 -29.22 13.01
N GLY A 43 -49.01 -30.47 12.57
CA GLY A 43 -47.68 -31.04 12.38
C GLY A 43 -46.81 -30.24 11.40
N VAL A 44 -47.36 -29.84 10.25
CA VAL A 44 -46.68 -28.98 9.26
C VAL A 44 -46.33 -27.60 9.86
N VAL A 45 -47.26 -26.97 10.58
CA VAL A 45 -47.02 -25.69 11.27
C VAL A 45 -45.89 -25.82 12.32
N SER A 46 -45.86 -26.92 13.07
CA SER A 46 -44.81 -27.21 14.05
C SER A 46 -43.44 -27.39 13.40
N LEU A 47 -43.36 -28.17 12.31
CA LEU A 47 -42.13 -28.36 11.54
C LEU A 47 -41.61 -27.06 10.91
N LEU A 48 -42.50 -26.23 10.36
CA LEU A 48 -42.13 -24.94 9.76
C LEU A 48 -41.52 -23.99 10.80
N ARG A 49 -42.15 -23.89 11.99
CA ARG A 49 -41.64 -23.10 13.13
C ARG A 49 -40.28 -23.64 13.60
N GLN A 50 -40.11 -24.96 13.71
CA GLN A 50 -38.84 -25.57 14.12
C GLN A 50 -37.72 -25.34 13.07
N PHE A 51 -38.03 -25.43 11.78
CA PHE A 51 -37.08 -25.16 10.69
C PHE A 51 -36.61 -23.71 10.70
N SER A 52 -37.54 -22.75 10.81
CA SER A 52 -37.23 -21.33 10.94
C SER A 52 -36.36 -21.04 12.17
N HIS A 53 -36.69 -21.62 13.34
CA HIS A 53 -35.88 -21.46 14.54
C HIS A 53 -34.46 -22.00 14.36
N ARG A 54 -34.27 -23.13 13.64
CA ARG A 54 -32.94 -23.66 13.30
C ARG A 54 -32.16 -22.76 12.32
N GLN A 55 -32.83 -22.19 11.31
CA GLN A 55 -32.18 -21.30 10.35
C GLN A 55 -31.77 -19.96 10.98
N THR A 56 -32.68 -19.34 11.73
CA THR A 56 -32.41 -18.07 12.45
C THR A 56 -31.30 -18.25 13.48
N SER A 57 -31.39 -19.24 14.37
CA SER A 57 -30.33 -19.50 15.37
C SER A 57 -28.98 -19.85 14.73
N GLY A 58 -28.95 -20.63 13.65
CA GLY A 58 -27.73 -20.93 12.89
C GLY A 58 -27.13 -19.70 12.21
N GLY A 59 -27.96 -18.80 11.67
CA GLY A 59 -27.54 -17.48 11.19
C GLY A 59 -26.94 -16.62 12.31
N ARG A 60 -27.68 -16.49 13.42
CA ARG A 60 -27.29 -15.73 14.62
C ARG A 60 -25.95 -16.20 15.19
N GLN A 61 -25.65 -17.50 15.15
CA GLN A 61 -24.36 -18.06 15.55
C GLN A 61 -23.23 -17.76 14.54
N ARG A 62 -23.46 -17.91 13.23
CA ARG A 62 -22.47 -17.55 12.19
C ARG A 62 -22.12 -16.07 12.23
N THR A 63 -23.13 -15.21 12.40
CA THR A 63 -22.98 -13.76 12.53
C THR A 63 -22.14 -13.40 13.75
N ARG A 64 -22.40 -13.98 14.94
CA ARG A 64 -21.55 -13.78 16.12
C ARG A 64 -20.09 -14.16 15.87
N HIS A 65 -19.82 -15.35 15.34
CA HIS A 65 -18.45 -15.78 15.01
C HIS A 65 -17.74 -14.82 14.04
N MET A 66 -18.47 -14.26 13.06
CA MET A 66 -17.91 -13.23 12.18
C MET A 66 -17.64 -11.91 12.92
N GLN A 67 -18.52 -11.47 13.82
CA GLN A 67 -18.28 -10.29 14.66
C GLN A 67 -17.09 -10.49 15.60
N ASP A 68 -16.97 -11.66 16.24
CA ASP A 68 -15.84 -12.02 17.11
C ASP A 68 -14.53 -11.95 16.29
N SER A 69 -14.50 -12.56 15.11
CA SER A 69 -13.35 -12.50 14.18
C SER A 69 -13.01 -11.07 13.71
N LEU A 70 -14.02 -10.20 13.53
CA LEU A 70 -13.81 -8.78 13.20
C LEU A 70 -13.22 -8.02 14.40
N THR A 71 -13.66 -8.29 15.62
CA THR A 71 -13.08 -7.66 16.83
C THR A 71 -11.64 -8.13 17.10
N GLN A 72 -11.32 -9.39 16.82
CA GLN A 72 -9.94 -9.87 16.84
C GLN A 72 -9.08 -9.15 15.80
N SER A 73 -9.56 -9.03 14.56
CA SER A 73 -8.86 -8.27 13.51
C SER A 73 -8.62 -6.80 13.89
N GLN A 74 -9.56 -6.15 14.58
CA GLN A 74 -9.36 -4.80 15.16
C GLN A 74 -8.23 -4.76 16.18
N SER A 75 -8.13 -5.78 17.04
CA SER A 75 -7.07 -5.93 18.03
C SER A 75 -5.70 -6.13 17.36
N ASP A 76 -5.64 -7.05 16.40
CA ASP A 76 -4.41 -7.40 15.68
C ASP A 76 -3.84 -6.21 14.89
N VAL A 77 -4.71 -5.42 14.22
CA VAL A 77 -4.29 -4.23 13.48
C VAL A 77 -3.80 -3.11 14.41
N ARG A 78 -4.38 -2.96 15.61
CA ARG A 78 -3.87 -2.04 16.64
C ARG A 78 -2.51 -2.49 17.17
N GLN A 79 -2.37 -3.77 17.54
CA GLN A 79 -1.11 -4.33 18.02
C GLN A 79 -0.01 -4.22 16.94
N PHE A 80 -0.35 -4.43 15.67
CA PHE A 80 0.56 -4.19 14.56
C PHE A 80 0.99 -2.72 14.45
N GLN A 81 0.06 -1.77 14.60
CA GLN A 81 0.39 -0.33 14.60
C GLN A 81 1.30 0.05 15.78
N GLU A 82 1.04 -0.48 16.97
CA GLU A 82 1.88 -0.24 18.16
C GLU A 82 3.29 -0.82 17.97
N ASN A 83 3.39 -2.05 17.48
CA ASN A 83 4.66 -2.69 17.15
C ASN A 83 5.44 -1.92 16.07
N LEU A 84 4.76 -1.46 15.00
CA LEU A 84 5.37 -0.70 13.91
C LEU A 84 5.87 0.68 14.38
N VAL A 85 5.09 1.36 15.23
CA VAL A 85 5.49 2.64 15.85
C VAL A 85 6.66 2.45 16.81
N SER A 86 6.63 1.39 17.63
CA SER A 86 7.72 1.05 18.56
C SER A 86 9.01 0.68 17.83
N ALA A 87 8.93 -0.06 16.72
CA ALA A 87 10.08 -0.37 15.87
C ALA A 87 10.69 0.88 15.22
N ALA A 88 9.85 1.78 14.69
CA ALA A 88 10.32 3.04 14.10
C ALA A 88 10.95 3.98 15.15
N ASP A 89 10.37 4.04 16.35
CA ASP A 89 10.93 4.78 17.49
C ASP A 89 12.25 4.17 17.98
N GLY A 90 12.35 2.83 18.00
CA GLY A 90 13.59 2.10 18.30
C GLY A 90 14.71 2.37 17.31
N VAL A 91 14.42 2.46 16.00
CA VAL A 91 15.42 2.87 15.00
C VAL A 91 15.92 4.29 15.30
N LEU A 92 15.02 5.25 15.55
CA LEU A 92 15.45 6.62 15.82
C LEU A 92 16.26 6.73 17.13
N THR A 93 15.76 6.14 18.22
CA THR A 93 16.32 6.32 19.57
C THR A 93 17.53 5.44 19.87
N VAL A 94 17.59 4.22 19.32
CA VAL A 94 18.66 3.23 19.61
C VAL A 94 19.77 3.24 18.55
N THR A 95 19.48 3.60 17.28
CA THR A 95 20.50 3.57 16.22
C THR A 95 20.86 4.96 15.70
N LEU A 96 19.88 5.78 15.28
CA LEU A 96 20.17 7.05 14.60
C LEU A 96 20.62 8.16 15.56
N ALA A 97 19.91 8.41 16.65
CA ALA A 97 20.26 9.47 17.60
C ALA A 97 21.63 9.24 18.29
N PRO A 98 22.00 8.01 18.71
CA PRO A 98 23.35 7.74 19.23
C PRO A 98 24.44 7.87 18.16
N PHE A 99 24.16 7.51 16.90
CA PHE A 99 25.09 7.69 15.79
C PHE A 99 25.35 9.17 15.50
N LEU A 100 24.30 10.00 15.41
CA LEU A 100 24.43 11.45 15.22
C LEU A 100 25.16 12.12 16.39
N ALA A 101 24.85 11.74 17.64
CA ALA A 101 25.59 12.22 18.82
C ALA A 101 27.07 11.79 18.81
N GLY A 102 27.36 10.58 18.31
CA GLY A 102 28.72 10.09 18.08
C GLY A 102 29.47 10.92 17.04
N LEU A 103 28.84 11.30 15.93
CA LEU A 103 29.42 12.20 14.92
C LEU A 103 29.73 13.58 15.50
N CYS A 104 28.79 14.21 16.23
CA CYS A 104 29.05 15.48 16.92
C CYS A 104 30.23 15.36 17.90
N SER A 105 30.33 14.25 18.64
CA SER A 105 31.43 14.00 19.58
C SER A 105 32.79 13.84 18.89
N GLN A 106 32.83 13.14 17.75
CA GLN A 106 34.04 13.00 16.92
C GLN A 106 34.47 14.34 16.30
N LEU A 107 33.51 15.16 15.88
CA LEU A 107 33.73 16.47 15.30
C LEU A 107 34.29 17.45 16.34
N ALA A 108 33.70 17.49 17.54
CA ALA A 108 34.22 18.25 18.67
C ALA A 108 35.66 17.82 19.05
N LEU A 109 35.95 16.52 19.02
CA LEU A 109 37.30 15.98 19.27
C LEU A 109 38.31 16.39 18.17
N GLN A 110 37.92 16.33 16.89
CA GLN A 110 38.78 16.77 15.78
C GLN A 110 39.06 18.28 15.85
N SER A 111 38.04 19.09 16.16
CA SER A 111 38.20 20.52 16.41
C SER A 111 39.21 20.77 17.54
N SER A 112 39.02 20.13 18.70
CA SER A 112 39.94 20.29 19.85
C SER A 112 41.39 19.91 19.51
N LEU A 113 41.59 18.82 18.76
CA LEU A 113 42.92 18.38 18.30
C LEU A 113 43.55 19.38 17.32
N LEU A 114 42.77 19.95 16.40
CA LEU A 114 43.24 20.99 15.47
C LEU A 114 43.60 22.29 16.22
N THR A 115 42.80 22.71 17.20
CA THR A 115 43.11 23.86 18.06
C THR A 115 44.43 23.64 18.82
N GLN A 116 44.59 22.45 19.43
CA GLN A 116 45.81 22.10 20.18
C GLN A 116 47.05 22.05 19.27
N SER A 117 46.96 21.38 18.12
CA SER A 117 48.05 21.31 17.15
C SER A 117 48.44 22.70 16.63
N THR A 118 47.45 23.58 16.40
CA THR A 118 47.70 24.94 15.93
C THR A 118 48.35 25.81 17.02
N ALA A 119 47.94 25.66 18.28
CA ALA A 119 48.58 26.33 19.41
C ALA A 119 50.06 25.96 19.53
N SER A 120 50.39 24.66 19.46
CA SER A 120 51.78 24.19 19.54
C SER A 120 52.64 24.64 18.34
N LEU A 121 52.07 24.68 17.13
CA LEU A 121 52.77 25.23 15.96
C LEU A 121 53.04 26.74 16.10
N ARG A 122 52.10 27.51 16.67
CA ARG A 122 52.29 28.95 16.95
C ARG A 122 53.39 29.17 17.99
N GLU A 123 53.42 28.38 19.06
CA GLU A 123 54.47 28.40 20.09
C GLU A 123 55.86 28.08 19.50
N GLN A 124 55.96 27.06 18.63
CA GLN A 124 57.21 26.72 17.93
C GLN A 124 57.66 27.82 16.97
N LEU A 125 56.75 28.45 16.23
CA LEU A 125 57.06 29.59 15.34
C LEU A 125 57.57 30.79 16.12
N GLN A 126 56.94 31.13 17.25
CA GLN A 126 57.37 32.22 18.12
C GLN A 126 58.74 31.93 18.72
N SER A 127 58.94 30.76 19.31
CA SER A 127 60.24 30.34 19.87
C SER A 127 61.37 30.35 18.83
N HIS A 128 61.09 30.01 17.57
CA HIS A 128 62.07 30.12 16.50
C HIS A 128 62.39 31.58 16.13
N GLY A 129 61.37 32.45 16.06
CA GLY A 129 61.54 33.89 15.85
C GLY A 129 62.38 34.56 16.95
N ASP A 130 62.10 34.22 18.21
CA ASP A 130 62.85 34.70 19.38
C ASP A 130 64.32 34.26 19.32
N LEU A 131 64.58 32.98 18.98
CA LEU A 131 65.93 32.43 18.86
C LEU A 131 66.75 33.10 17.74
N VAL A 132 66.15 33.34 16.57
CA VAL A 132 66.81 34.05 15.47
C VAL A 132 67.05 35.52 15.83
N SER A 133 66.11 36.17 16.53
CA SER A 133 66.25 37.54 17.01
C SER A 133 67.39 37.68 18.02
N GLN A 134 67.51 36.75 18.98
CA GLN A 134 68.64 36.68 19.90
C GLN A 134 69.96 36.48 19.13
N PHE A 135 70.01 35.53 18.20
CA PHE A 135 71.22 35.27 17.41
C PHE A 135 71.66 36.51 16.62
N VAL A 136 70.74 37.20 15.93
CA VAL A 136 71.04 38.44 15.19
C VAL A 136 71.54 39.54 16.14
N CYS A 137 70.93 39.69 17.32
CA CYS A 137 71.37 40.65 18.34
C CYS A 137 72.81 40.35 18.81
N GLU A 138 73.12 39.09 19.13
CA GLU A 138 74.46 38.68 19.56
C GLU A 138 75.53 38.85 18.48
N GLN A 139 75.20 38.58 17.21
CA GLN A 139 76.15 38.76 16.10
C GLN A 139 76.35 40.25 15.76
N ASN A 140 75.29 41.06 15.75
CA ASN A 140 75.40 42.51 15.55
C ASN A 140 76.20 43.19 16.67
N LYS A 141 76.11 42.71 17.92
CA LYS A 141 76.99 43.13 19.01
C LYS A 141 78.46 42.83 18.70
N LYS A 142 78.79 41.57 18.34
CA LYS A 142 80.15 41.15 17.98
C LYS A 142 80.73 41.94 16.78
N ILE A 143 79.90 42.26 15.79
CA ILE A 143 80.30 43.08 14.63
C ILE A 143 80.56 44.54 15.05
N THR A 144 79.78 45.07 15.98
CA THR A 144 79.97 46.42 16.52
C THR A 144 81.26 46.51 17.34
N GLU A 145 81.53 45.51 18.18
CA GLU A 145 82.78 45.36 18.94
C GLU A 145 84.00 45.24 18.01
N LEU A 146 83.91 44.41 16.95
CA LEU A 146 84.96 44.26 15.95
C LEU A 146 85.18 45.52 15.11
N SER A 147 84.12 46.23 14.72
CA SER A 147 84.20 47.52 14.01
C SER A 147 84.85 48.60 14.87
N ALA A 148 84.54 48.65 16.17
CA ALA A 148 85.19 49.55 17.12
C ALA A 148 86.69 49.21 17.29
N ALA A 149 87.05 47.93 17.38
CA ALA A 149 88.45 47.49 17.46
C ALA A 149 89.24 47.83 16.19
N VAL A 150 88.67 47.61 15.00
CA VAL A 150 89.27 47.99 13.71
C VAL A 150 89.46 49.51 13.61
N GLN A 151 88.48 50.31 14.04
CA GLN A 151 88.59 51.77 14.06
C GLN A 151 89.65 52.26 15.06
N GLN A 152 89.75 51.63 16.23
CA GLN A 152 90.76 51.93 17.25
C GLN A 152 92.17 51.62 16.74
N GLU A 153 92.37 50.44 16.16
CA GLU A 153 93.66 50.00 15.63
C GLU A 153 94.12 50.87 14.45
N ASN A 154 93.24 51.20 13.49
CA ASN A 154 93.57 52.14 12.42
C ASN A 154 93.94 53.52 12.97
N SER A 155 93.23 54.01 13.99
CA SER A 155 93.56 55.28 14.66
C SER A 155 94.93 55.23 15.37
N HIS A 156 95.27 54.09 15.99
CA HIS A 156 96.56 53.87 16.64
C HIS A 156 97.70 53.83 15.62
N GLN A 157 97.56 53.05 14.55
CA GLN A 157 98.55 52.95 13.48
C GLN A 157 98.74 54.29 12.75
N GLN A 158 97.66 55.03 12.49
CA GLN A 158 97.74 56.38 11.91
C GLN A 158 98.53 57.35 12.82
N ALA A 159 98.35 57.27 14.14
CA ALA A 159 99.11 58.06 15.10
C ALA A 159 100.59 57.63 15.18
N GLN A 160 100.89 56.33 15.13
CA GLN A 160 102.27 55.83 15.01
C GLN A 160 102.94 56.36 13.73
N MET A 161 102.24 56.34 12.60
CA MET A 161 102.74 56.83 11.32
C MET A 161 103.02 58.34 11.34
N SER A 162 102.17 59.16 11.98
CA SER A 162 102.46 60.59 12.19
C SER A 162 103.71 60.79 13.04
N ASN A 163 103.80 60.12 14.19
CA ASN A 163 104.94 60.21 15.10
C ASN A 163 106.25 59.74 14.43
N HIS A 164 106.22 58.69 13.62
CA HIS A 164 107.36 58.29 12.80
C HIS A 164 107.72 59.34 11.73
N GLN A 165 106.75 59.96 11.06
CA GLN A 165 107.00 61.02 10.07
C GLN A 165 107.61 62.28 10.71
N GLU A 166 107.11 62.67 11.89
CA GLU A 166 107.64 63.75 12.71
C GLU A 166 109.06 63.45 13.20
N SER A 167 109.30 62.23 13.72
CA SER A 167 110.60 61.77 14.19
C SER A 167 111.65 61.70 13.07
N ILE A 168 111.27 61.22 11.88
CA ILE A 168 112.13 61.21 10.69
C ILE A 168 112.44 62.64 10.24
N SER A 169 111.43 63.51 10.17
CA SER A 169 111.60 64.92 9.79
C SER A 169 112.52 65.66 10.78
N ALA A 170 112.32 65.46 12.08
CA ALA A 170 113.15 66.05 13.14
C ALA A 170 114.58 65.48 13.17
N THR A 171 114.78 64.22 12.77
CA THR A 171 116.12 63.61 12.66
C THR A 171 116.85 64.15 11.43
N VAL A 172 116.18 64.28 10.28
CA VAL A 172 116.77 64.87 9.08
C VAL A 172 117.04 66.36 9.27
N GLU A 173 116.18 67.12 9.95
CA GLU A 173 116.46 68.53 10.28
C GLU A 173 117.66 68.69 11.22
N LYS A 174 117.79 67.83 12.24
CA LYS A 174 119.02 67.77 13.07
C LYS A 174 120.26 67.47 12.22
N GLN A 175 120.16 66.54 11.26
CA GLN A 175 121.26 66.21 10.36
C GLN A 175 121.57 67.35 9.37
N ARG A 176 120.56 68.10 8.92
CA ARG A 176 120.69 69.30 8.07
C ARG A 176 121.42 70.43 8.82
N VAL A 177 121.03 70.69 10.06
CA VAL A 177 121.70 71.67 10.94
C VAL A 177 123.13 71.23 11.28
N LEU A 178 123.35 69.94 11.55
CA LEU A 178 124.70 69.38 11.78
C LEU A 178 125.58 69.53 10.54
N SER A 179 125.04 69.23 9.35
CA SER A 179 125.73 69.41 8.07
C SER A 179 126.06 70.89 7.81
N GLU A 180 125.13 71.81 8.09
CA GLU A 180 125.40 73.25 8.03
C GLU A 180 126.49 73.70 9.02
N GLN A 181 126.51 73.18 10.24
CA GLN A 181 127.54 73.48 11.23
C GLN A 181 128.91 72.94 10.78
N LEU A 182 128.96 71.70 10.28
CA LEU A 182 130.17 71.11 9.71
C LEU A 182 130.66 71.92 8.49
N ARG A 183 129.75 72.35 7.61
CA ARG A 183 130.05 73.23 6.46
C ARG A 183 130.64 74.57 6.91
N ARG A 184 130.04 75.22 7.92
CA ARG A 184 130.58 76.46 8.52
C ARG A 184 131.96 76.24 9.17
N SER A 185 132.22 75.06 9.72
CA SER A 185 133.51 74.70 10.35
C SER A 185 134.60 74.33 9.34
N VAL A 186 134.27 73.78 8.18
CA VAL A 186 135.23 73.19 7.23
C VAL A 186 135.48 74.07 5.98
N MET A 187 134.53 74.94 5.61
CA MET A 187 134.78 75.94 4.55
C MET A 187 135.80 77.03 4.95
N ALA A 188 136.35 76.97 6.16
CA ALA A 188 137.51 77.78 6.54
C ALA A 188 138.82 77.34 5.85
N GLU A 189 138.91 76.11 5.32
CA GLU A 189 140.18 75.56 4.76
C GLU A 189 140.06 74.83 3.40
N MET A 190 138.88 74.32 2.98
CA MET A 190 138.74 73.60 1.70
C MET A 190 137.47 73.98 0.93
N GLU A 191 137.52 75.10 0.20
CA GLU A 191 136.32 75.83 -0.23
C GLU A 191 135.56 75.23 -1.43
N LEU A 192 136.22 74.59 -2.42
CA LEU A 192 135.57 74.17 -3.68
C LEU A 192 135.21 72.67 -3.80
N LEU A 193 136.13 71.76 -3.47
CA LEU A 193 135.88 70.32 -3.66
C LEU A 193 134.88 69.78 -2.64
N LEU A 194 135.00 70.26 -1.40
CA LEU A 194 134.21 69.82 -0.25
C LEU A 194 132.78 70.37 -0.28
N GLU A 195 132.60 71.60 -0.78
CA GLU A 195 131.26 72.19 -0.98
C GLU A 195 130.43 71.37 -1.96
N ARG A 196 131.03 70.88 -3.06
CA ARG A 196 130.35 70.01 -4.04
C ARG A 196 129.88 68.69 -3.41
N THR A 197 130.75 68.03 -2.63
CA THR A 197 130.38 66.75 -1.99
C THR A 197 129.35 66.92 -0.88
N MET A 198 129.42 67.99 -0.08
CA MET A 198 128.45 68.25 0.99
C MET A 198 127.08 68.65 0.42
N ARG A 199 127.05 69.50 -0.62
CA ARG A 199 125.82 69.84 -1.36
C ARG A 199 125.17 68.59 -1.95
N GLN A 200 125.95 67.72 -2.60
CA GLN A 200 125.44 66.47 -3.18
C GLN A 200 124.90 65.49 -2.11
N GLN A 201 125.54 65.40 -0.93
CA GLN A 201 125.01 64.60 0.17
C GLN A 201 123.71 65.19 0.75
N GLN A 202 123.59 66.51 0.86
CA GLN A 202 122.36 67.17 1.29
C GLN A 202 121.22 66.93 0.29
N GLU A 203 121.45 67.16 -1.00
CA GLU A 203 120.48 66.88 -2.07
C GLU A 203 120.03 65.41 -2.06
N GLN A 204 120.95 64.47 -1.81
CA GLN A 204 120.63 63.05 -1.69
C GLN A 204 119.83 62.71 -0.41
N LEU A 205 120.09 63.40 0.71
CA LEU A 205 119.30 63.27 1.94
C LEU A 205 117.89 63.83 1.79
N GLU A 206 117.73 64.97 1.11
CA GLU A 206 116.43 65.58 0.83
C GLU A 206 115.61 64.74 -0.19
N ALA A 207 116.26 64.16 -1.19
CA ALA A 207 115.66 63.18 -2.10
C ALA A 207 115.23 61.88 -1.37
N ASN A 208 116.03 61.41 -0.41
CA ASN A 208 115.67 60.25 0.42
C ASN A 208 114.51 60.58 1.40
N LEU A 209 114.50 61.76 2.03
CA LEU A 209 113.41 62.22 2.89
C LEU A 209 112.09 62.28 2.12
N THR A 210 112.08 62.90 0.95
CA THR A 210 110.87 63.00 0.10
C THR A 210 110.40 61.62 -0.38
N LEU A 211 111.31 60.70 -0.70
CA LEU A 211 110.97 59.30 -1.02
C LEU A 211 110.42 58.53 0.18
N VAL A 212 110.95 58.72 1.38
CA VAL A 212 110.46 58.08 2.62
C VAL A 212 109.08 58.63 2.98
N ASN A 213 108.89 59.95 2.99
CA ASN A 213 107.58 60.56 3.24
C ASN A 213 106.54 60.10 2.21
N LEU A 214 106.90 60.00 0.93
CA LEU A 214 106.01 59.46 -0.10
C LEU A 214 105.67 57.97 0.10
N ARG A 215 106.61 57.16 0.60
CA ARG A 215 106.36 55.76 0.97
C ARG A 215 105.45 55.64 2.20
N MET A 216 105.67 56.47 3.22
CA MET A 216 104.82 56.52 4.42
C MET A 216 103.40 57.00 4.09
N GLN A 217 103.26 58.03 3.26
CA GLN A 217 101.97 58.51 2.78
C GLN A 217 101.21 57.41 2.01
N ARG A 218 101.89 56.65 1.13
CA ARG A 218 101.29 55.49 0.45
C ARG A 218 100.91 54.37 1.40
N ALA A 219 101.72 54.10 2.44
CA ALA A 219 101.41 53.10 3.45
C ALA A 219 100.15 53.47 4.24
N ALA A 220 100.07 54.71 4.73
CA ALA A 220 98.88 55.24 5.42
C ALA A 220 97.64 55.24 4.51
N GLN A 221 97.78 55.62 3.23
CA GLN A 221 96.69 55.53 2.25
C GLN A 221 96.22 54.07 2.04
N SER A 222 97.16 53.12 1.90
CA SER A 222 96.83 51.70 1.75
C SER A 222 96.11 51.17 2.99
N GLN A 223 96.63 51.46 4.18
CA GLN A 223 96.05 51.10 5.48
C GLN A 223 94.64 51.66 5.66
N GLN A 224 94.42 52.94 5.32
CA GLN A 224 93.09 53.54 5.32
C GLN A 224 92.15 52.80 4.35
N THR A 225 92.57 52.53 3.11
CA THR A 225 91.71 51.80 2.15
C THR A 225 91.41 50.35 2.57
N HIS A 226 92.31 49.69 3.31
CA HIS A 226 92.02 48.38 3.92
C HIS A 226 91.01 48.51 5.06
N THR A 227 91.12 49.54 5.90
CA THR A 227 90.17 49.83 6.99
C THR A 227 88.78 50.16 6.42
N ASP A 228 88.70 51.03 5.41
CA ASP A 228 87.46 51.37 4.71
C ASP A 228 86.80 50.12 4.11
N CYS A 229 87.61 49.20 3.55
CA CYS A 229 87.12 47.95 2.99
C CYS A 229 86.56 47.01 4.08
N LEU A 230 87.29 46.81 5.18
CA LEU A 230 86.83 46.00 6.31
C LEU A 230 85.57 46.58 6.96
N GLN A 231 85.51 47.89 7.17
CA GLN A 231 84.33 48.57 7.74
C GLN A 231 83.11 48.46 6.81
N LYS A 232 83.33 48.45 5.48
CA LYS A 232 82.29 48.18 4.48
C LYS A 232 81.82 46.72 4.48
N GLU A 233 82.70 45.76 4.70
CA GLU A 233 82.32 44.34 4.83
C GLU A 233 81.57 44.07 6.15
N LEU A 234 82.01 44.65 7.27
CA LEU A 234 81.34 44.56 8.57
C LEU A 234 79.94 45.20 8.54
N SER A 235 79.79 46.39 7.94
CA SER A 235 78.48 47.01 7.76
C SER A 235 77.60 46.24 6.75
N GLY A 236 78.19 45.65 5.71
CA GLY A 236 77.50 44.72 4.82
C GLY A 236 76.93 43.49 5.57
N LEU A 237 77.71 42.91 6.48
CA LEU A 237 77.30 41.78 7.31
C LEU A 237 76.21 42.16 8.32
N ALA A 238 76.33 43.32 8.99
CA ALA A 238 75.30 43.82 9.90
C ALA A 238 73.96 44.08 9.20
N ASN A 239 74.00 44.68 8.00
CA ASN A 239 72.80 44.87 7.16
C ASN A 239 72.19 43.53 6.73
N GLY A 240 73.02 42.53 6.41
CA GLY A 240 72.56 41.17 6.09
C GLY A 240 71.89 40.45 7.28
N LEU A 241 72.40 40.67 8.50
CA LEU A 241 71.80 40.14 9.72
C LEU A 241 70.50 40.86 10.10
N SER A 242 70.41 42.18 9.91
CA SER A 242 69.15 42.91 10.05
C SER A 242 68.09 42.34 9.09
N GLY A 243 68.41 42.21 7.80
CA GLY A 243 67.51 41.62 6.81
C GLY A 243 67.11 40.17 7.10
N LEU A 244 67.93 39.40 7.83
CA LEU A 244 67.58 38.07 8.33
C LEU A 244 66.55 38.12 9.46
N ALA A 245 66.69 39.05 10.42
CA ALA A 245 65.68 39.27 11.45
C ALA A 245 64.37 39.77 10.82
N ASP A 246 64.43 40.82 10.00
CA ASP A 246 63.28 41.40 9.30
C ASP A 246 62.53 40.32 8.50
N SER A 247 63.25 39.48 7.74
CA SER A 247 62.65 38.39 6.97
C SER A 247 62.05 37.30 7.86
N THR A 248 62.62 37.03 9.03
CA THR A 248 62.12 36.01 9.96
C THR A 248 60.87 36.49 10.72
N GLU A 249 60.83 37.76 11.12
CA GLU A 249 59.64 38.40 11.69
C GLU A 249 58.48 38.41 10.68
N ASN A 250 58.76 38.79 9.43
CA ASN A 250 57.76 38.73 8.36
C ASN A 250 57.25 37.30 8.11
N HIS A 251 58.12 36.27 8.18
CA HIS A 251 57.71 34.87 8.03
C HIS A 251 56.91 34.34 9.22
N THR A 252 57.31 34.63 10.46
CA THR A 252 56.57 34.20 11.67
C THR A 252 55.22 34.90 11.80
N SER A 253 55.14 36.19 11.45
CA SER A 253 53.89 36.96 11.34
C SER A 253 52.95 36.39 10.26
N THR A 254 53.46 36.16 9.04
CA THR A 254 52.69 35.55 7.94
C THR A 254 52.18 34.15 8.30
N ALA A 255 53.03 33.32 8.92
CA ALA A 255 52.67 31.98 9.34
C ALA A 255 51.61 32.01 10.47
N SER A 256 51.73 32.92 11.43
CA SER A 256 50.74 33.08 12.51
C SER A 256 49.38 33.49 11.95
N SER A 257 49.34 34.47 11.04
CA SER A 257 48.10 34.89 10.36
C SER A 257 47.46 33.76 9.54
N ALA A 258 48.28 32.89 8.92
CA ALA A 258 47.77 31.70 8.23
C ALA A 258 47.17 30.67 9.21
N LEU A 259 47.79 30.46 10.38
CA LEU A 259 47.24 29.61 11.44
C LEU A 259 45.92 30.17 12.01
N ASP A 260 45.81 31.49 12.18
CA ASP A 260 44.57 32.14 12.62
C ASP A 260 43.46 31.99 11.57
N SER A 261 43.78 32.13 10.28
CA SER A 261 42.83 31.87 9.18
C SER A 261 42.37 30.41 9.12
N ILE A 262 43.24 29.45 9.46
CA ILE A 262 42.87 28.02 9.53
C ILE A 262 41.92 27.77 10.70
N LEU A 263 42.15 28.38 11.87
CA LEU A 263 41.23 28.28 13.00
C LEU A 263 39.85 28.89 12.70
N SER A 264 39.82 30.08 12.09
CA SER A 264 38.55 30.72 11.70
C SER A 264 37.73 29.86 10.74
N GLN A 265 38.37 29.24 9.74
CA GLN A 265 37.71 28.31 8.81
C GLN A 265 37.29 27.00 9.49
N GLN A 266 38.07 26.54 10.48
CA GLN A 266 37.73 25.36 11.28
C GLN A 266 36.47 25.62 12.13
N GLU A 267 36.35 26.79 12.77
CA GLU A 267 35.17 27.14 13.57
C GLU A 267 33.92 27.33 12.70
N GLU A 268 34.05 27.99 11.54
CA GLU A 268 32.96 28.16 10.58
C GLU A 268 32.45 26.79 10.07
N THR A 269 33.34 25.97 9.51
CA THR A 269 32.97 24.64 8.99
C THR A 269 32.47 23.67 10.07
N LYS A 270 32.96 23.81 11.32
CA LYS A 270 32.39 23.13 12.48
C LYS A 270 30.94 23.55 12.72
N GLY A 271 30.67 24.86 12.80
CA GLY A 271 29.32 25.38 13.03
C GLY A 271 28.33 24.96 11.93
N GLU A 272 28.76 24.96 10.67
CA GLU A 272 27.96 24.45 9.55
C GLU A 272 27.62 22.96 9.70
N GLN A 273 28.60 22.13 10.08
CA GLN A 273 28.43 20.68 10.22
C GLN A 273 27.63 20.30 11.46
N GLU A 274 27.89 20.91 12.62
CA GLU A 274 27.10 20.73 13.84
C GLU A 274 25.64 21.19 13.61
N GLY A 275 25.44 22.34 12.96
CA GLY A 275 24.12 22.80 12.54
C GLY A 275 23.45 21.91 11.47
N SER A 276 24.21 21.18 10.66
CA SER A 276 23.69 20.19 9.70
C SER A 276 23.25 18.90 10.41
N LEU A 277 24.05 18.40 11.36
CA LEU A 277 23.72 17.25 12.20
C LEU A 277 22.50 17.52 13.09
N HIS A 278 22.37 18.75 13.62
CA HIS A 278 21.17 19.15 14.38
C HIS A 278 19.91 19.21 13.50
N ARG A 279 19.98 19.83 12.30
CA ARG A 279 18.84 19.91 11.38
C ARG A 279 18.40 18.55 10.84
N THR A 280 19.35 17.63 10.57
CA THR A 280 19.02 16.26 10.16
C THR A 280 18.38 15.46 11.29
N ARG A 281 18.82 15.66 12.54
CA ARG A 281 18.14 15.10 13.72
C ARG A 281 16.69 15.60 13.85
N GLU A 282 16.48 16.92 13.80
CA GLU A 282 15.15 17.53 13.90
C GLU A 282 14.22 17.07 12.76
N ALA A 283 14.74 16.96 11.54
CA ALA A 283 14.00 16.42 10.40
C ALA A 283 13.55 14.97 10.64
N LEU A 284 14.42 14.10 11.16
CA LEU A 284 14.08 12.71 11.49
C LEU A 284 13.09 12.59 12.66
N GLU A 285 13.22 13.41 13.70
CA GLU A 285 12.27 13.49 14.81
C GLU A 285 10.88 13.96 14.33
N SER A 286 10.84 14.95 13.42
CA SER A 286 9.62 15.45 12.77
C SER A 286 8.97 14.43 11.83
N GLU A 287 9.75 13.80 10.94
CA GLU A 287 9.25 12.76 10.05
C GLU A 287 8.69 11.58 10.83
N LEU A 288 9.35 11.13 11.91
CA LEU A 288 8.82 10.09 12.79
C LEU A 288 7.50 10.53 13.47
N ALA A 289 7.38 11.78 13.90
CA ALA A 289 6.13 12.29 14.47
C ALA A 289 4.98 12.25 13.44
N THR A 290 5.22 12.70 12.20
CA THR A 290 4.21 12.60 11.13
C THR A 290 3.88 11.15 10.75
N PHE A 291 4.87 10.24 10.76
CA PHE A 291 4.67 8.82 10.53
C PHE A 291 3.80 8.18 11.61
N LYS A 292 4.08 8.47 12.90
CA LYS A 292 3.26 8.04 14.04
C LYS A 292 1.81 8.52 13.93
N GLN A 293 1.60 9.80 13.59
CA GLN A 293 0.25 10.35 13.39
C GLN A 293 -0.47 9.70 12.19
N LYS A 294 0.21 9.52 11.06
CA LYS A 294 -0.35 8.97 9.82
C LYS A 294 -0.66 7.48 9.90
N THR A 295 0.17 6.71 10.60
CA THR A 295 -0.10 5.29 10.89
C THR A 295 -1.27 5.14 11.86
N LYS A 296 -1.27 5.90 12.96
CA LYS A 296 -2.41 5.92 13.88
C LYS A 296 -3.73 6.28 13.20
N SER A 297 -3.78 7.37 12.43
CA SER A 297 -5.02 7.77 11.72
C SER A 297 -5.56 6.65 10.85
N ARG A 298 -4.71 6.03 10.03
CA ARG A 298 -5.09 4.89 9.17
C ARG A 298 -5.59 3.68 9.96
N THR A 299 -5.01 3.43 11.13
CA THR A 299 -5.46 2.36 12.04
C THR A 299 -6.80 2.70 12.67
N ASP A 300 -7.02 3.94 13.14
CA ASP A 300 -8.29 4.41 13.68
C ASP A 300 -9.40 4.41 12.62
N ASP A 301 -9.08 4.78 11.37
CA ASP A 301 -9.98 4.73 10.22
C ASP A 301 -10.35 3.27 9.85
N HIS A 302 -9.37 2.38 9.71
CA HIS A 302 -9.63 0.96 9.42
C HIS A 302 -10.40 0.25 10.56
N CYS A 303 -10.13 0.62 11.83
CA CYS A 303 -10.94 0.18 12.95
C CYS A 303 -12.40 0.63 12.82
N ARG A 304 -12.65 1.87 12.33
CA ARG A 304 -13.99 2.40 12.09
C ARG A 304 -14.72 1.61 11.00
N ASP A 305 -14.04 1.24 9.92
CA ASP A 305 -14.60 0.44 8.83
C ASP A 305 -14.95 -1.00 9.28
N ILE A 306 -14.08 -1.63 10.08
CA ILE A 306 -14.39 -2.91 10.74
C ILE A 306 -15.60 -2.77 11.69
N GLY A 307 -15.70 -1.66 12.42
CA GLY A 307 -16.86 -1.36 13.26
C GLY A 307 -18.16 -1.21 12.46
N ALA A 308 -18.11 -0.46 11.35
CA ALA A 308 -19.25 -0.26 10.47
C ALA A 308 -19.73 -1.56 9.82
N THR A 309 -18.80 -2.41 9.34
CA THR A 309 -19.14 -3.72 8.77
C THR A 309 -19.68 -4.70 9.82
N SER A 310 -19.13 -4.70 11.05
CA SER A 310 -19.68 -5.48 12.17
C SER A 310 -21.10 -5.06 12.57
N MET A 311 -21.40 -3.75 12.54
CA MET A 311 -22.78 -3.24 12.75
C MET A 311 -23.71 -3.60 11.59
N ALA A 312 -23.27 -3.44 10.34
CA ALA A 312 -24.07 -3.78 9.16
C ALA A 312 -24.41 -5.27 9.09
N LEU A 313 -23.49 -6.14 9.54
CA LEU A 313 -23.74 -7.57 9.67
C LEU A 313 -24.80 -7.88 10.75
N ALA A 314 -24.77 -7.17 11.88
CA ALA A 314 -25.78 -7.31 12.94
C ALA A 314 -27.17 -6.87 12.49
N THR A 315 -27.29 -5.71 11.80
CA THR A 315 -28.58 -5.24 11.28
C THR A 315 -29.11 -6.12 10.16
N HIS A 316 -28.24 -6.62 9.27
CA HIS A 316 -28.63 -7.62 8.26
C HIS A 316 -29.13 -8.91 8.91
N GLN A 317 -28.43 -9.44 9.92
CA GLN A 317 -28.89 -10.63 10.66
C GLN A 317 -30.26 -10.40 11.29
N GLN A 318 -30.45 -9.27 11.98
CA GLN A 318 -31.73 -8.91 12.60
C GLN A 318 -32.85 -8.80 11.55
N GLN A 319 -32.59 -8.18 10.40
CA GLN A 319 -33.55 -8.09 9.30
C GLN A 319 -33.94 -9.47 8.77
N THR A 320 -32.97 -10.35 8.50
CA THR A 320 -33.27 -11.73 8.03
C THR A 320 -34.05 -12.55 9.05
N GLU A 321 -33.94 -12.25 10.34
CA GLU A 321 -34.74 -12.88 11.39
C GLU A 321 -36.19 -12.35 11.40
N THR A 322 -36.38 -11.02 11.33
CA THR A 322 -37.74 -10.44 11.24
C THR A 322 -38.46 -10.82 9.95
N ASP A 323 -37.73 -10.95 8.84
CA ASP A 323 -38.29 -11.39 7.56
C ASP A 323 -38.70 -12.86 7.63
N MET A 324 -37.86 -13.74 8.20
CA MET A 324 -38.17 -15.15 8.40
C MET A 324 -39.36 -15.36 9.35
N GLU A 325 -39.43 -14.61 10.45
CA GLU A 325 -40.58 -14.63 11.37
C GLU A 325 -41.86 -14.10 10.70
N SER A 326 -41.77 -13.05 9.86
CA SER A 326 -42.90 -12.56 9.06
C SER A 326 -43.38 -13.58 8.03
N HIS A 327 -42.47 -14.22 7.30
CA HIS A 327 -42.81 -15.26 6.32
C HIS A 327 -43.43 -16.50 6.97
N VAL A 328 -42.89 -16.96 8.11
CA VAL A 328 -43.51 -18.05 8.88
C VAL A 328 -44.90 -17.67 9.37
N SER A 329 -45.08 -16.44 9.88
CA SER A 329 -46.40 -15.98 10.35
C SER A 329 -47.43 -16.00 9.22
N LYS A 330 -47.10 -15.42 8.06
CA LYS A 330 -47.96 -15.44 6.85
C LYS A 330 -48.31 -16.86 6.38
N VAL A 331 -47.34 -17.78 6.39
CA VAL A 331 -47.59 -19.19 6.00
C VAL A 331 -48.46 -19.89 7.05
N VAL A 332 -48.25 -19.65 8.34
CA VAL A 332 -49.09 -20.21 9.41
C VAL A 332 -50.51 -19.64 9.35
N GLU A 333 -50.68 -18.35 9.08
CA GLU A 333 -52.00 -17.72 8.83
C GLU A 333 -52.68 -18.35 7.61
N SER A 334 -51.95 -18.53 6.50
CA SER A 334 -52.46 -19.17 5.28
C SER A 334 -52.87 -20.62 5.52
N VAL A 335 -52.05 -21.40 6.23
CA VAL A 335 -52.36 -22.79 6.61
C VAL A 335 -53.53 -22.84 7.59
N SER A 336 -53.65 -21.90 8.53
CA SER A 336 -54.78 -21.84 9.47
C SER A 336 -56.10 -21.47 8.77
N SER A 337 -56.03 -20.59 7.77
CA SER A 337 -57.18 -20.23 6.92
C SER A 337 -57.62 -21.40 6.03
N LEU A 338 -56.67 -22.06 5.35
CA LEU A 338 -56.93 -23.27 4.58
C LEU A 338 -57.47 -24.40 5.45
N HIS A 339 -56.91 -24.59 6.64
CA HIS A 339 -57.38 -25.56 7.63
C HIS A 339 -58.84 -25.27 8.03
N SER A 340 -59.16 -24.04 8.44
CA SER A 340 -60.53 -23.66 8.80
C SER A 340 -61.53 -23.86 7.64
N SER A 341 -61.12 -23.58 6.40
CA SER A 341 -61.94 -23.74 5.21
C SER A 341 -62.15 -25.20 4.81
N LEU A 342 -61.09 -26.04 4.91
CA LEU A 342 -61.19 -27.48 4.66
C LEU A 342 -62.01 -28.18 5.74
N VAL A 343 -61.83 -27.81 7.01
CA VAL A 343 -62.61 -28.37 8.12
C VAL A 343 -64.07 -27.98 8.01
N SER A 344 -64.42 -26.72 7.70
CA SER A 344 -65.83 -26.35 7.49
C SER A 344 -66.40 -27.07 6.27
N LEU A 345 -65.75 -27.01 5.10
CA LEU A 345 -66.27 -27.64 3.88
C LEU A 345 -66.48 -29.16 4.03
N ALA A 346 -65.52 -29.87 4.66
CA ALA A 346 -65.65 -31.30 4.90
C ALA A 346 -66.68 -31.63 5.98
N ARG A 347 -66.72 -30.87 7.09
CA ARG A 347 -67.68 -31.11 8.19
C ARG A 347 -69.11 -30.78 7.78
N ASP A 348 -69.32 -29.62 7.16
CA ASP A 348 -70.62 -29.13 6.74
C ASP A 348 -71.16 -30.01 5.61
N GLY A 349 -70.35 -30.32 4.59
CA GLY A 349 -70.74 -31.22 3.50
C GLY A 349 -71.02 -32.66 3.95
N ALA A 350 -70.24 -33.21 4.90
CA ALA A 350 -70.53 -34.53 5.47
C ALA A 350 -71.79 -34.52 6.36
N CYS A 351 -72.03 -33.44 7.12
CA CYS A 351 -73.21 -33.27 7.96
C CYS A 351 -74.48 -33.09 7.11
N GLU A 352 -74.41 -32.31 6.02
CA GLU A 352 -75.51 -32.10 5.07
C GLU A 352 -75.84 -33.40 4.33
N ALA A 353 -74.84 -34.13 3.81
CA ALA A 353 -75.04 -35.44 3.19
C ALA A 353 -75.61 -36.49 4.16
N ALA A 354 -75.08 -36.57 5.38
CA ALA A 354 -75.62 -37.47 6.40
C ALA A 354 -77.05 -37.10 6.82
N SER A 355 -77.37 -35.80 6.91
CA SER A 355 -78.72 -35.31 7.20
C SER A 355 -79.69 -35.67 6.08
N GLN A 356 -79.34 -35.40 4.83
CA GLN A 356 -80.15 -35.74 3.66
C GLN A 356 -80.38 -37.26 3.57
N TRP A 357 -79.34 -38.08 3.69
CA TRP A 357 -79.50 -39.55 3.67
C TRP A 357 -80.31 -40.07 4.86
N THR A 358 -80.28 -39.40 6.01
CA THR A 358 -81.13 -39.72 7.17
C THR A 358 -82.59 -39.31 6.92
N GLU A 359 -82.84 -38.16 6.30
CA GLU A 359 -84.18 -37.74 5.87
C GLU A 359 -84.74 -38.68 4.78
N ASP A 360 -83.95 -39.03 3.76
CA ASP A 360 -84.31 -40.00 2.72
C ASP A 360 -84.62 -41.38 3.33
N THR A 361 -83.81 -41.85 4.29
CA THR A 361 -84.01 -43.14 4.96
C THR A 361 -85.24 -43.13 5.88
N THR A 362 -85.49 -42.04 6.61
CA THR A 362 -86.64 -41.93 7.52
C THR A 362 -87.94 -41.68 6.77
N THR A 363 -87.94 -40.86 5.70
CA THR A 363 -89.08 -40.69 4.80
C THR A 363 -89.40 -42.01 4.09
N LEU A 364 -88.41 -42.73 3.55
CA LEU A 364 -88.59 -44.07 2.99
C LEU A 364 -89.18 -45.04 4.02
N SER A 365 -88.66 -45.07 5.25
CA SER A 365 -89.21 -45.90 6.34
C SER A 365 -90.68 -45.55 6.64
N SER A 366 -91.03 -44.26 6.66
CA SER A 366 -92.41 -43.80 6.87
C SER A 366 -93.34 -44.16 5.70
N ALA A 367 -92.84 -44.08 4.46
CA ALA A 367 -93.57 -44.45 3.25
C ALA A 367 -93.81 -45.96 3.19
N VAL A 368 -92.82 -46.76 3.61
CA VAL A 368 -92.94 -48.23 3.74
C VAL A 368 -93.97 -48.61 4.81
N LEU A 369 -93.98 -47.96 5.97
CA LEU A 369 -94.95 -48.22 7.04
C LEU A 369 -96.37 -47.82 6.62
N THR A 370 -96.55 -46.64 6.03
CA THR A 370 -97.87 -46.19 5.53
C THR A 370 -98.35 -47.02 4.33
N PHE A 371 -97.46 -47.49 3.46
CA PHE A 371 -97.78 -48.49 2.44
C PHE A 371 -98.20 -49.83 3.08
N ALA A 372 -97.49 -50.31 4.09
CA ALA A 372 -97.84 -51.56 4.78
C ALA A 372 -99.21 -51.47 5.45
N ASP A 373 -99.55 -50.39 6.15
CA ASP A 373 -100.86 -50.24 6.79
C ASP A 373 -102.00 -49.96 5.78
N SER A 374 -101.75 -49.22 4.69
CA SER A 374 -102.75 -49.04 3.61
C SER A 374 -103.00 -50.33 2.82
N GLN A 375 -101.97 -51.15 2.59
CA GLN A 375 -102.16 -52.49 2.02
C GLN A 375 -102.82 -53.47 3.00
N LYS A 376 -102.51 -53.39 4.30
CA LYS A 376 -103.15 -54.20 5.35
C LYS A 376 -104.64 -53.87 5.52
N THR A 377 -105.02 -52.61 5.43
CA THR A 377 -106.43 -52.18 5.41
C THR A 377 -107.12 -52.51 4.08
N SER A 378 -106.45 -52.35 2.93
CA SER A 378 -106.95 -52.80 1.62
C SER A 378 -107.22 -54.32 1.60
N VAL A 379 -106.27 -55.14 2.06
CA VAL A 379 -106.42 -56.60 2.18
C VAL A 379 -107.53 -56.97 3.18
N ALA A 380 -107.71 -56.21 4.26
CA ALA A 380 -108.82 -56.41 5.19
C ALA A 380 -110.18 -56.08 4.56
N ALA A 381 -110.31 -54.95 3.87
CA ALA A 381 -111.55 -54.55 3.18
C ALA A 381 -111.88 -55.46 1.98
N ALA A 382 -110.86 -55.99 1.29
CA ALA A 382 -111.02 -57.00 0.26
C ALA A 382 -111.47 -58.34 0.86
N ALA A 383 -110.87 -58.79 1.98
CA ALA A 383 -111.31 -59.98 2.69
C ALA A 383 -112.74 -59.84 3.24
N GLU A 384 -113.11 -58.68 3.78
CA GLU A 384 -114.47 -58.37 4.21
C GLU A 384 -115.44 -58.37 3.02
N THR A 385 -115.05 -57.82 1.87
CA THR A 385 -115.89 -57.79 0.67
C THR A 385 -116.07 -59.17 0.04
N VAL A 386 -115.03 -60.01 0.03
CA VAL A 386 -115.16 -61.43 -0.33
C VAL A 386 -116.05 -62.15 0.68
N SER A 387 -115.90 -61.89 1.99
CA SER A 387 -116.76 -62.46 3.02
C SER A 387 -118.23 -62.02 2.85
N ARG A 388 -118.48 -60.76 2.47
CA ARG A 388 -119.80 -60.19 2.19
C ARG A 388 -120.44 -60.85 0.98
N TYR A 389 -119.70 -60.96 -0.13
CA TYR A 389 -120.13 -61.68 -1.33
C TYR A 389 -120.54 -63.12 -1.01
N VAL A 390 -119.66 -63.87 -0.33
CA VAL A 390 -119.90 -65.28 0.05
C VAL A 390 -121.04 -65.44 1.07
N SER A 391 -121.26 -64.47 1.97
CA SER A 391 -122.22 -64.60 3.08
C SER A 391 -123.58 -63.93 2.84
N GLN A 392 -123.69 -63.03 1.86
CA GLN A 392 -124.91 -62.22 1.61
C GLN A 392 -125.40 -62.28 0.17
N GLU A 393 -124.51 -62.31 -0.82
CA GLU A 393 -124.89 -62.26 -2.25
C GLU A 393 -124.98 -63.66 -2.88
N MET A 394 -124.15 -64.62 -2.43
CA MET A 394 -124.15 -66.01 -2.89
C MET A 394 -125.43 -66.81 -2.51
N ALA A 395 -126.36 -66.21 -1.77
CA ALA A 395 -127.62 -66.82 -1.33
C ALA A 395 -128.83 -66.52 -2.25
N VAL A 396 -128.67 -65.66 -3.28
CA VAL A 396 -129.77 -65.28 -4.20
C VAL A 396 -129.58 -65.97 -5.55
N ASP A 397 -129.83 -67.27 -5.60
CA ASP A 397 -129.88 -68.04 -6.84
C ASP A 397 -131.11 -67.61 -7.67
N VAL A 398 -130.87 -66.87 -8.76
CA VAL A 398 -131.90 -66.50 -9.73
C VAL A 398 -131.75 -67.39 -10.97
N PRO A 399 -132.66 -68.37 -11.18
CA PRO A 399 -132.61 -69.26 -12.34
C PRO A 399 -133.01 -68.50 -13.62
N THR A 400 -132.07 -67.75 -14.19
CA THR A 400 -132.22 -67.06 -15.48
C THR A 400 -132.17 -68.06 -16.63
N GLY A 401 -133.24 -68.85 -16.76
CA GLY A 401 -133.46 -69.85 -17.81
C GLY A 401 -133.61 -69.25 -19.20
N LYS A 402 -132.53 -68.70 -19.76
CA LYS A 402 -132.37 -68.38 -21.18
C LYS A 402 -130.98 -68.76 -21.64
N THR A 403 -130.86 -69.95 -22.23
CA THR A 403 -129.69 -70.37 -22.99
C THR A 403 -129.35 -69.29 -24.02
N PRO A 404 -128.14 -68.67 -23.97
CA PRO A 404 -127.69 -67.84 -25.06
C PRO A 404 -127.61 -68.71 -26.32
N GLN A 405 -128.39 -68.35 -27.34
CA GLN A 405 -128.36 -69.02 -28.63
C GLN A 405 -126.92 -69.02 -29.16
N ARG A 406 -126.48 -70.13 -29.79
CA ARG A 406 -125.13 -70.26 -30.36
C ARG A 406 -124.77 -68.99 -31.15
N ARG A 407 -123.81 -68.22 -30.62
CA ARG A 407 -123.09 -67.22 -31.41
C ARG A 407 -122.07 -67.98 -32.23
N ASP A 408 -122.18 -67.91 -33.55
CA ASP A 408 -121.15 -68.45 -34.44
C ASP A 408 -119.90 -67.57 -34.33
N PHE A 409 -118.98 -67.97 -33.46
CA PHE A 409 -117.64 -67.39 -33.38
C PHE A 409 -116.84 -67.80 -34.62
N VAL A 410 -116.95 -66.98 -35.67
CA VAL A 410 -115.96 -66.99 -36.75
C VAL A 410 -114.62 -66.62 -36.12
N TYR A 411 -113.72 -67.59 -36.03
CA TYR A 411 -112.33 -67.36 -35.65
C TYR A 411 -111.72 -66.41 -36.69
N PRO A 412 -111.11 -65.27 -36.30
CA PRO A 412 -110.40 -64.41 -37.24
C PRO A 412 -109.30 -65.23 -37.93
N ARG A 413 -109.48 -65.52 -39.23
CA ARG A 413 -108.45 -66.15 -40.05
C ARG A 413 -107.41 -65.13 -40.52
N ASP A 414 -107.82 -63.87 -40.60
CA ASP A 414 -106.93 -62.74 -40.74
C ASP A 414 -106.38 -62.36 -39.36
N LEU A 415 -105.20 -62.89 -39.04
CA LEU A 415 -104.33 -62.26 -38.06
C LEU A 415 -103.94 -60.89 -38.62
N ALA A 416 -104.55 -59.83 -38.11
CA ALA A 416 -104.15 -58.47 -38.40
C ALA A 416 -102.67 -58.33 -38.05
N ARG A 417 -101.83 -58.22 -39.09
CA ARG A 417 -100.37 -58.15 -38.95
C ARG A 417 -100.04 -56.98 -38.03
N THR A 418 -99.37 -57.24 -36.91
CA THR A 418 -98.78 -56.18 -36.10
C THR A 418 -97.92 -55.32 -37.01
N ARG A 419 -97.95 -53.99 -36.81
CA ARG A 419 -97.05 -53.08 -37.53
C ARG A 419 -95.61 -53.60 -37.45
N PRO A 420 -94.80 -53.46 -38.51
CA PRO A 420 -93.38 -53.76 -38.41
C PRO A 420 -92.77 -52.91 -37.29
N ASP A 421 -91.78 -53.46 -36.59
CA ASP A 421 -91.16 -52.87 -35.39
C ASP A 421 -90.64 -51.43 -35.65
N SER A 422 -90.19 -51.18 -36.89
CA SER A 422 -89.76 -49.89 -37.39
C SER A 422 -90.84 -48.80 -37.46
N GLU A 423 -92.13 -49.14 -37.52
CA GLU A 423 -93.22 -48.15 -37.38
C GLU A 423 -93.55 -47.87 -35.90
N LEU A 424 -93.50 -48.90 -35.04
CA LEU A 424 -93.75 -48.76 -33.60
C LEU A 424 -92.69 -47.88 -32.92
N LEU A 425 -91.42 -48.07 -33.28
CA LEU A 425 -90.33 -47.18 -32.86
C LEU A 425 -90.54 -45.74 -33.36
N ARG A 426 -90.98 -45.56 -34.61
CA ARG A 426 -91.18 -44.22 -35.20
C ARG A 426 -92.33 -43.45 -34.56
N ASP A 427 -93.35 -44.13 -34.04
CA ASP A 427 -94.45 -43.50 -33.30
C ASP A 427 -94.08 -43.22 -31.82
N PHE A 428 -92.99 -43.80 -31.29
CA PHE A 428 -92.51 -43.56 -29.91
C PHE A 428 -91.43 -42.48 -29.79
N HIS A 429 -90.73 -42.14 -30.88
CA HIS A 429 -89.68 -41.11 -30.89
C HIS A 429 -90.11 -39.62 -30.92
N PRO A 430 -91.35 -39.19 -31.30
CA PRO A 430 -91.70 -37.78 -31.45
C PRO A 430 -92.55 -37.22 -30.29
N THR A 431 -92.32 -37.64 -29.04
CA THR A 431 -93.09 -37.12 -27.87
C THR A 431 -92.25 -36.89 -26.62
N VAL A 432 -90.96 -36.59 -26.78
CA VAL A 432 -90.16 -35.88 -25.76
C VAL A 432 -89.87 -34.47 -26.27
N SER A 433 -90.89 -33.62 -26.27
CA SER A 433 -90.71 -32.18 -26.44
C SER A 433 -90.24 -31.59 -25.11
N LEU A 434 -88.93 -31.48 -24.92
CA LEU A 434 -88.38 -30.59 -23.90
C LEU A 434 -88.76 -29.14 -24.24
N PRO A 435 -89.08 -28.28 -23.25
CA PRO A 435 -89.38 -26.87 -23.51
C PRO A 435 -88.18 -26.13 -24.11
N PRO A 436 -88.39 -25.16 -25.01
CA PRO A 436 -87.30 -24.35 -25.54
C PRO A 436 -86.75 -23.41 -24.46
N LEU A 437 -85.44 -23.45 -24.22
CA LEU A 437 -84.73 -22.27 -23.72
C LEU A 437 -84.53 -21.30 -24.89
N PRO A 438 -84.57 -19.97 -24.65
CA PRO A 438 -84.41 -18.98 -25.71
C PRO A 438 -82.96 -18.93 -26.21
N GLU A 439 -82.82 -18.65 -27.50
CA GLU A 439 -81.55 -18.27 -28.12
C GLU A 439 -81.03 -16.96 -27.52
N SER A 440 -79.72 -16.92 -27.25
CA SER A 440 -78.95 -15.68 -27.20
C SER A 440 -77.74 -15.88 -28.08
N ASP A 441 -77.63 -15.10 -29.15
CA ASP A 441 -76.48 -15.11 -30.04
C ASP A 441 -75.20 -14.65 -29.32
N SER A 442 -74.07 -14.88 -30.02
CA SER A 442 -72.76 -14.22 -29.89
C SER A 442 -71.66 -14.87 -29.03
N GLU A 443 -70.74 -15.51 -29.77
CA GLU A 443 -69.26 -15.36 -29.69
C GLU A 443 -68.41 -16.38 -28.87
N GLU A 444 -67.27 -16.73 -29.51
CA GLU A 444 -66.07 -17.47 -29.04
C GLU A 444 -66.11 -19.03 -28.87
N GLU A 445 -65.93 -19.70 -30.03
CA GLU A 445 -65.02 -20.84 -30.35
C GLU A 445 -64.83 -21.99 -29.31
N GLU A 446 -65.30 -23.22 -29.59
CA GLU A 446 -64.60 -24.32 -30.32
C GLU A 446 -63.27 -24.76 -29.65
N GLU A 447 -63.22 -25.87 -28.89
CA GLU A 447 -63.11 -27.31 -29.31
C GLU A 447 -61.64 -27.81 -29.47
N GLU A 448 -61.26 -29.07 -29.20
CA GLU A 448 -61.95 -30.26 -28.67
C GLU A 448 -60.96 -31.18 -27.86
N SER A 449 -61.51 -31.93 -26.89
CA SER A 449 -61.13 -33.24 -26.29
C SER A 449 -59.68 -33.80 -26.26
N GLY A 450 -59.40 -34.57 -25.20
CA GLY A 450 -58.40 -35.63 -25.19
C GLY A 450 -58.72 -36.73 -24.17
N GLU A 451 -59.01 -37.95 -24.62
CA GLU A 451 -59.28 -39.14 -23.79
C GLU A 451 -58.72 -40.44 -24.44
N SER A 452 -58.58 -41.52 -23.66
CA SER A 452 -58.20 -42.91 -24.03
C SER A 452 -56.74 -43.25 -24.35
N GLU A 453 -55.97 -43.46 -23.27
CA GLU A 453 -55.37 -44.75 -22.89
C GLU A 453 -54.76 -45.74 -23.95
N VAL A 454 -53.40 -45.78 -23.95
CA VAL A 454 -52.50 -46.97 -24.01
C VAL A 454 -52.39 -47.79 -25.36
N PRO A 455 -51.47 -48.79 -25.54
CA PRO A 455 -50.32 -48.64 -26.46
C PRO A 455 -50.17 -49.87 -27.43
N PRO A 456 -48.97 -50.38 -27.87
CA PRO A 456 -47.60 -49.86 -27.91
C PRO A 456 -46.80 -50.10 -29.22
N SER A 457 -45.53 -49.66 -29.19
CA SER A 457 -44.32 -50.34 -29.71
C SER A 457 -43.83 -50.12 -31.15
N PHE A 458 -42.49 -50.24 -31.28
CA PHE A 458 -41.67 -50.44 -32.49
C PHE A 458 -41.58 -49.29 -33.53
N ASP A 459 -40.48 -49.07 -34.25
CA ASP A 459 -39.03 -49.15 -33.89
C ASP A 459 -38.20 -48.40 -34.96
N LEU A 460 -37.02 -47.90 -34.57
CA LEU A 460 -35.84 -47.55 -35.38
C LEU A 460 -35.89 -46.72 -36.70
N SER A 461 -34.73 -46.07 -36.93
CA SER A 461 -34.03 -45.82 -38.20
C SER A 461 -34.39 -44.64 -39.13
N GLN A 462 -33.37 -43.77 -39.27
CA GLN A 462 -32.83 -43.12 -40.49
C GLN A 462 -33.72 -42.13 -41.29
N GLU A 463 -33.33 -40.87 -41.56
CA GLU A 463 -32.05 -40.22 -41.97
C GLU A 463 -32.01 -39.96 -43.49
N ASP A 464 -31.98 -38.66 -43.85
CA ASP A 464 -31.85 -38.05 -45.19
C ASP A 464 -32.93 -38.43 -46.25
N THR A 465 -33.32 -37.55 -47.17
CA THR A 465 -32.54 -36.53 -47.91
C THR A 465 -33.31 -35.21 -48.19
N SER A 466 -32.54 -34.12 -48.35
CA SER A 466 -32.55 -33.04 -49.39
C SER A 466 -33.83 -32.72 -50.21
N GLU A 467 -34.05 -31.57 -50.87
CA GLU A 467 -33.25 -30.40 -51.31
C GLU A 467 -34.29 -29.35 -51.84
N VAL A 468 -34.22 -28.02 -51.71
CA VAL A 468 -33.56 -26.97 -52.53
C VAL A 468 -34.20 -25.66 -52.01
N GLU A 469 -33.51 -24.66 -51.44
CA GLU A 469 -32.73 -23.56 -52.06
C GLU A 469 -33.55 -22.45 -52.78
N SER A 470 -32.92 -21.28 -52.96
CA SER A 470 -33.44 -20.01 -53.52
C SER A 470 -34.39 -19.19 -52.61
N LEU A 471 -34.20 -17.88 -52.39
CA LEU A 471 -33.04 -17.01 -52.72
C LEU A 471 -32.99 -15.78 -51.77
N GLU A 472 -32.25 -14.74 -52.15
CA GLU A 472 -31.70 -13.67 -51.29
C GLU A 472 -32.18 -12.25 -51.64
N THR A 473 -31.86 -11.27 -50.78
CA THR A 473 -31.44 -9.91 -51.25
C THR A 473 -30.57 -9.15 -50.22
N THR A 474 -29.25 -9.20 -50.40
CA THR A 474 -28.23 -8.09 -50.37
C THR A 474 -28.51 -6.77 -49.61
N THR A 475 -27.58 -6.02 -48.99
CA THR A 475 -26.09 -6.03 -48.78
C THR A 475 -25.75 -4.92 -47.74
N THR A 476 -24.72 -4.95 -46.89
CA THR A 476 -23.26 -4.63 -47.07
C THR A 476 -22.51 -4.98 -45.75
N SER A 477 -21.22 -5.40 -45.63
CA SER A 477 -19.90 -5.03 -46.21
C SER A 477 -19.36 -3.68 -45.70
N VAL A 478 -18.11 -3.45 -45.22
CA VAL A 478 -16.69 -3.82 -45.57
C VAL A 478 -15.81 -3.55 -44.30
N ASP A 479 -14.63 -4.10 -43.94
CA ASP A 479 -13.76 -5.27 -44.26
C ASP A 479 -12.53 -5.30 -43.27
N SER A 480 -11.64 -6.32 -43.34
CA SER A 480 -10.22 -6.37 -42.90
C SER A 480 -9.87 -6.62 -41.40
N SER A 481 -8.85 -7.41 -41.04
CA SER A 481 -7.81 -8.14 -41.82
C SER A 481 -7.41 -9.50 -41.17
N VAL A 482 -6.52 -10.27 -41.81
CA VAL A 482 -6.45 -11.76 -41.69
C VAL A 482 -5.04 -12.30 -41.41
N SER A 483 -4.98 -13.52 -40.83
CA SER A 483 -3.99 -14.59 -41.12
C SER A 483 -2.73 -14.77 -40.25
N CYS A 484 -2.67 -15.93 -39.55
CA CYS A 484 -1.51 -16.79 -39.24
C CYS A 484 -0.26 -16.15 -38.52
N LYS A 485 0.70 -16.86 -37.89
CA LYS A 485 1.23 -18.22 -38.06
C LYS A 485 2.31 -18.49 -36.95
N THR A 486 2.47 -19.74 -36.46
CA THR A 486 3.77 -20.34 -35.95
C THR A 486 4.52 -19.67 -34.74
N VAL A 487 5.45 -20.28 -33.98
CA VAL A 487 5.78 -21.69 -33.61
C VAL A 487 6.86 -21.74 -32.49
N ILE A 488 6.94 -22.86 -31.73
CA ILE A 488 8.13 -23.43 -31.01
C ILE A 488 8.79 -22.68 -29.81
N LEU A 489 8.94 -23.44 -28.71
CA LEU A 489 10.09 -23.71 -27.79
C LEU A 489 11.23 -22.66 -27.61
N THR A 490 12.05 -22.65 -26.53
CA THR A 490 12.54 -23.75 -25.66
C THR A 490 13.15 -23.20 -24.34
N ASP A 491 13.31 -24.09 -23.34
CA ASP A 491 14.49 -24.32 -22.45
C ASP A 491 15.74 -23.37 -22.47
N SER A 492 16.55 -23.23 -21.41
CA SER A 492 16.51 -23.72 -20.00
C SER A 492 17.67 -23.12 -19.16
N LYS A 493 17.61 -23.32 -17.83
CA LYS A 493 18.75 -23.43 -16.86
C LYS A 493 19.72 -22.25 -16.65
N GLU A 494 19.66 -21.67 -15.45
CA GLU A 494 20.87 -21.29 -14.71
C GLU A 494 21.65 -22.53 -14.24
N ASN A 495 22.99 -22.46 -14.22
CA ASN A 495 23.77 -23.02 -13.12
C ASN A 495 25.21 -22.45 -13.03
N ALA A 496 25.82 -22.63 -11.86
CA ALA A 496 26.98 -21.85 -11.40
C ALA A 496 28.35 -22.19 -12.02
N ALA A 497 29.26 -21.20 -11.99
CA ALA A 497 30.71 -21.42 -11.89
C ALA A 497 31.40 -20.24 -11.15
N LEU A 498 32.32 -20.55 -10.21
CA LEU A 498 33.22 -19.56 -9.62
C LEU A 498 34.52 -19.48 -10.41
N SER A 499 35.12 -18.29 -10.53
CA SER A 499 36.57 -18.15 -10.54
C SER A 499 37.01 -16.80 -9.96
N LYS A 500 38.12 -16.81 -9.20
CA LYS A 500 38.75 -15.60 -8.63
C LYS A 500 39.93 -15.20 -9.51
N THR A 501 40.13 -13.91 -9.77
CA THR A 501 41.46 -13.24 -9.69
C THR A 501 41.34 -11.73 -9.78
N THR A 502 42.19 -11.04 -9.02
CA THR A 502 42.49 -9.59 -9.05
C THR A 502 44.00 -9.41 -9.31
N PRO A 503 44.56 -8.19 -9.47
CA PRO A 503 44.05 -6.93 -10.05
C PRO A 503 45.02 -6.31 -11.08
N ALA A 504 44.58 -5.32 -11.90
CA ALA A 504 45.52 -4.43 -12.62
C ALA A 504 44.96 -3.04 -13.02
N THR A 505 45.74 -1.99 -12.70
CA THR A 505 45.88 -0.70 -13.42
C THR A 505 44.64 0.12 -13.81
N SER A 506 44.23 0.98 -12.89
CA SER A 506 43.86 2.40 -13.09
C SER A 506 44.03 3.03 -14.49
N LYS A 507 42.96 3.67 -15.01
CA LYS A 507 43.03 4.86 -15.88
C LYS A 507 41.90 5.86 -15.54
N LEU A 508 42.27 7.08 -15.15
CA LEU A 508 41.39 8.25 -15.07
C LEU A 508 41.82 9.30 -16.12
N PRO A 509 40.93 10.22 -16.56
CA PRO A 509 41.13 11.01 -17.77
C PRO A 509 42.11 12.19 -17.62
N ALA A 510 42.65 12.63 -18.76
CA ALA A 510 43.64 13.71 -18.83
C ALA A 510 43.04 15.11 -18.56
N ARG A 511 43.64 15.85 -17.63
CA ARG A 511 43.32 17.26 -17.36
C ARG A 511 44.25 18.19 -18.16
N LYS A 512 43.68 19.04 -19.02
CA LYS A 512 44.42 20.02 -19.82
C LYS A 512 45.17 21.01 -18.91
N ARG A 513 46.45 21.26 -19.19
CA ARG A 513 47.21 22.40 -18.63
C ARG A 513 47.02 23.61 -19.54
N HIS A 514 46.57 24.74 -18.98
CA HIS A 514 46.72 26.04 -19.63
C HIS A 514 48.18 26.49 -19.51
N VAL A 515 48.71 27.07 -20.60
CA VAL A 515 49.92 27.90 -20.56
C VAL A 515 49.47 29.35 -20.53
N ALA A 516 49.98 30.12 -19.57
CA ALA A 516 49.81 31.57 -19.49
C ALA A 516 51.21 32.22 -19.57
N ALA A 517 51.37 33.20 -20.44
CA ALA A 517 52.66 33.86 -20.66
C ALA A 517 52.91 34.98 -19.62
N GLY A 518 54.13 35.02 -19.07
CA GLY A 518 54.55 35.99 -18.05
C GLY A 518 55.80 36.77 -18.49
N SER A 519 55.73 37.51 -19.59
CA SER A 519 56.88 38.22 -20.15
C SER A 519 57.22 39.48 -19.36
N ARG A 520 58.42 39.56 -18.74
CA ARG A 520 59.03 40.84 -18.33
C ARG A 520 60.55 40.82 -18.43
N SER A 521 61.07 41.59 -19.40
CA SER A 521 62.49 41.83 -19.64
C SER A 521 62.84 43.29 -19.37
N THR A 522 63.76 43.58 -18.45
CA THR A 522 64.42 44.89 -18.27
C THR A 522 65.82 44.74 -17.63
N GLY A 523 66.71 43.98 -18.25
CA GLY A 523 68.09 43.75 -17.79
C GLY A 523 69.11 44.84 -18.17
N SER A 524 68.94 46.08 -17.70
CA SER A 524 69.81 47.21 -18.09
C SER A 524 70.99 47.46 -17.15
N LYS A 525 72.22 47.04 -17.53
CA LYS A 525 73.48 47.54 -16.95
C LYS A 525 74.53 47.87 -18.02
N LYS A 526 74.65 49.16 -18.37
CA LYS A 526 75.79 49.69 -19.12
C LYS A 526 77.02 49.72 -18.21
N ARG A 527 78.18 49.25 -18.70
CA ARG A 527 79.48 49.64 -18.14
C ARG A 527 79.93 50.96 -18.79
N PRO A 528 80.38 51.97 -18.03
CA PRO A 528 81.32 52.94 -18.56
C PRO A 528 82.72 52.30 -18.61
N LEU A 529 83.44 52.47 -19.73
CA LEU A 529 84.88 52.31 -19.79
C LEU A 529 85.47 53.63 -20.31
N THR A 530 86.39 54.20 -19.55
CA THR A 530 87.08 55.46 -19.86
C THR A 530 88.16 55.27 -20.92
N VAL A 531 88.36 56.29 -21.74
CA VAL A 531 89.43 56.37 -22.74
C VAL A 531 90.81 56.46 -22.08
N LYS A 532 91.78 55.73 -22.62
CA LYS A 532 93.22 55.97 -22.44
C LYS A 532 93.99 55.62 -23.72
N ASN A 533 93.81 56.46 -24.74
CA ASN A 533 94.86 57.09 -25.55
C ASN A 533 94.18 58.04 -26.54
#